data_AF-A0A661J1V0-F1
#
_entry.id   AF-A0A661J1V0-F1
#
_cell.length_a   1.000
_cell.length_b   1.000
_cell.length_c   1.000
_cell.angle_alpha   90.00
_cell.angle_beta   90.00
_cell.angle_gamma   90.00
#
_symmetry.space_group_name_H-M   'P 1'
#
loop_
_entity.id
_entity.type
_entity.pdbx_description
1 polymer ?
#
loop_
_entity_poly.entity_id
_entity_poly.type
_entity_poly.pdbx_seq_one_letter_code
_entity_poly.pdbx_strand_id
1 'polypeptide(L)'
;MEDREKERKRRFAHALLNLIAMEGMEDFKRAEACYEKAAELLEEALGPDHPEVVMALAGLFYLYRTHRKYPQAEAVSERIETILEKAEATLSAEELIEEMISFYRETGKETKAQELARRFHIQT
;
A
#
# COMPACT_ATOMS: atom_id res chain seq x y z
N MET A 1 25.29 -9.10 -12.10
CA MET A 1 24.71 -7.96 -12.87
C MET A 1 23.27 -7.72 -12.46
N GLU A 2 22.48 -8.76 -12.18
CA GLU A 2 21.11 -8.65 -11.65
C GLU A 2 20.97 -7.78 -10.40
N ASP A 3 21.86 -7.90 -9.42
CA ASP A 3 21.76 -7.10 -8.18
C ASP A 3 21.87 -5.59 -8.42
N ARG A 4 22.66 -5.17 -9.41
CA ARG A 4 22.81 -3.76 -9.78
C ARG A 4 21.56 -3.22 -10.47
N GLU A 5 20.86 -4.07 -11.21
CA GLU A 5 19.61 -3.73 -11.89
C GLU A 5 18.45 -3.66 -10.90
N LYS A 6 18.34 -4.64 -9.99
CA LYS A 6 17.36 -4.64 -8.90
C LYS A 6 17.51 -3.41 -8.01
N GLU A 7 18.74 -3.08 -7.64
CA GLU A 7 19.03 -1.86 -6.87
C GLU A 7 18.62 -0.58 -7.62
N ARG A 8 18.83 -0.53 -8.94
CA ARG A 8 18.40 0.60 -9.76
C ARG A 8 16.88 0.73 -9.80
N LYS A 9 16.16 -0.39 -9.96
CA LYS A 9 14.69 -0.45 -9.95
C LYS A 9 14.13 0.01 -8.61
N ARG A 10 14.70 -0.49 -7.49
CA ARG A 10 14.36 -0.05 -6.14
C ARG A 10 14.52 1.46 -5.96
N ARG A 11 15.71 2.01 -6.28
CA ARG A 11 15.96 3.45 -6.16
C ARG A 11 15.01 4.29 -7.00
N PHE A 12 14.67 3.82 -8.19
CA PHE A 12 13.72 4.49 -9.06
C PHE A 12 12.30 4.47 -8.47
N ALA A 13 11.85 3.35 -7.90
CA ALA A 13 10.57 3.26 -7.22
C ALA A 13 10.48 4.25 -6.03
N HIS A 14 11.51 4.31 -5.19
CA HIS A 14 11.58 5.29 -4.09
C HIS A 14 11.55 6.74 -4.58
N ALA A 15 12.21 7.03 -5.71
CA ALA A 15 12.14 8.35 -6.32
C ALA A 15 10.72 8.70 -6.81
N LEU A 16 9.98 7.73 -7.38
CA LEU A 16 8.58 7.92 -7.76
C LEU A 16 7.70 8.21 -6.54
N LEU A 17 7.86 7.46 -5.45
CA LEU A 17 7.09 7.69 -4.21
C LEU A 17 7.33 9.11 -3.67
N ASN A 18 8.59 9.54 -3.62
CA ASN A 18 8.95 10.88 -3.18
C ASN A 18 8.39 11.97 -4.11
N LEU A 19 8.39 11.76 -5.43
CA LEU A 19 7.86 12.72 -6.39
C LEU A 19 6.36 12.94 -6.18
N ILE A 20 5.59 11.87 -5.97
CA ILE A 20 4.14 11.96 -5.73
C ILE A 20 3.85 12.73 -4.43
N ALA A 21 4.65 12.50 -3.38
CA ALA A 21 4.51 13.22 -2.12
C ALA A 21 4.79 14.73 -2.25
N MET A 22 5.64 15.14 -3.20
CA MET A 22 6.02 16.54 -3.43
C MET A 22 5.10 17.28 -4.41
N GLU A 23 4.62 16.63 -5.47
CA GLU A 23 3.81 17.31 -6.52
C GLU A 23 2.38 17.61 -6.08
N GLY A 24 1.92 17.04 -4.96
CA GLY A 24 0.52 17.11 -4.56
C GLY A 24 -0.33 16.25 -5.51
N MET A 25 -1.30 15.53 -4.96
CA MET A 25 -2.14 14.59 -5.71
C MET A 25 -3.17 15.31 -6.61
N GLU A 26 -2.78 16.35 -7.33
CA GLU A 26 -3.70 17.15 -8.16
C GLU A 26 -4.19 16.37 -9.39
N ASP A 27 -3.41 15.42 -9.90
CA ASP A 27 -3.81 14.52 -11.00
C ASP A 27 -3.85 13.06 -10.54
N PHE A 28 -5.07 12.59 -10.26
CA PHE A 28 -5.37 11.22 -9.88
C PHE A 28 -4.74 10.17 -10.80
N LYS A 29 -4.83 10.36 -12.13
CA LYS A 29 -4.37 9.34 -13.09
C LYS A 29 -2.85 9.24 -13.11
N ARG A 30 -2.17 10.36 -12.93
CA ARG A 30 -0.71 10.38 -12.83
C ARG A 30 -0.25 9.74 -11.53
N ALA A 31 -0.90 10.05 -10.42
CA ALA A 31 -0.59 9.45 -9.12
C ALA A 31 -0.82 7.92 -9.15
N GLU A 32 -1.95 7.47 -9.71
CA GLU A 32 -2.30 6.05 -9.89
C GLU A 32 -1.20 5.34 -10.69
N ALA A 33 -0.85 5.86 -11.87
CA ALA A 33 0.19 5.28 -12.72
C ALA A 33 1.57 5.25 -12.05
N CYS A 34 1.94 6.30 -11.30
CA CYS A 34 3.23 6.35 -10.62
C CYS A 34 3.32 5.36 -9.46
N TYR A 35 2.25 5.22 -8.65
CA TYR A 35 2.24 4.23 -7.57
C TYR A 35 2.17 2.79 -8.10
N GLU A 36 1.39 2.52 -9.15
CA GLU A 36 1.37 1.21 -9.82
C GLU A 36 2.77 0.87 -10.36
N LYS A 37 3.46 1.83 -10.98
CA LYS A 37 4.80 1.60 -11.49
C LYS A 37 5.83 1.39 -10.38
N ALA A 38 5.70 2.11 -9.27
CA ALA A 38 6.55 1.90 -8.11
C ALA A 38 6.35 0.51 -7.51
N ALA A 39 5.09 0.05 -7.39
CA ALA A 39 4.76 -1.29 -6.91
C ALA A 39 5.37 -2.37 -7.82
N GLU A 40 5.15 -2.31 -9.14
CA GLU A 40 5.72 -3.26 -10.11
C GLU A 40 7.25 -3.36 -10.00
N LEU A 41 7.94 -2.22 -9.90
CA LEU A 41 9.40 -2.19 -9.79
C LEU A 41 9.92 -2.77 -8.48
N LEU A 42 9.20 -2.55 -7.37
CA LEU A 42 9.54 -3.12 -6.07
C LEU A 42 9.28 -4.64 -6.06
N GLU A 43 8.17 -5.09 -6.65
CA GLU A 43 7.85 -6.51 -6.80
C GLU A 43 8.90 -7.23 -7.64
N GLU A 44 9.36 -6.63 -8.75
CA GLU A 44 10.44 -7.20 -9.58
C GLU A 44 11.81 -7.20 -8.86
N ALA A 45 12.10 -6.19 -8.06
CA ALA A 45 13.40 -6.04 -7.42
C ALA A 45 13.53 -6.92 -6.16
N LEU A 46 12.47 -7.01 -5.37
CA LEU A 46 12.48 -7.55 -4.01
C LEU A 46 11.56 -8.76 -3.83
N GLY A 47 10.64 -8.99 -4.77
CA GLY A 47 9.60 -10.00 -4.70
C GLY A 47 8.24 -9.43 -4.27
N PRO A 48 7.13 -10.09 -4.64
CA PRO A 48 5.77 -9.58 -4.41
C PRO A 48 5.35 -9.53 -2.94
N ASP A 49 6.02 -10.31 -2.07
CA ASP A 49 5.72 -10.39 -0.64
C ASP A 49 6.67 -9.50 0.20
N HIS A 50 7.47 -8.63 -0.43
CA HIS A 50 8.42 -7.80 0.29
C HIS A 50 7.74 -6.60 0.97
N PRO A 51 8.07 -6.26 2.23
CA PRO A 51 7.42 -5.16 2.96
C PRO A 51 7.49 -3.80 2.27
N GLU A 52 8.57 -3.51 1.53
CA GLU A 52 8.67 -2.25 0.76
C GLU A 52 7.56 -2.09 -0.29
N VAL A 53 6.99 -3.20 -0.81
CA VAL A 53 5.84 -3.14 -1.74
C VAL A 53 4.62 -2.50 -1.06
N VAL A 54 4.46 -2.70 0.25
CA VAL A 54 3.37 -2.09 1.04
C VAL A 54 3.41 -0.57 0.97
N MET A 55 4.59 0.06 0.88
CA MET A 55 4.68 1.53 0.77
C MET A 55 4.01 2.06 -0.51
N ALA A 56 4.21 1.38 -1.63
CA ALA A 56 3.59 1.77 -2.90
C ALA A 56 2.09 1.46 -2.91
N LEU A 57 1.68 0.31 -2.35
CA LEU A 57 0.28 -0.08 -2.23
C LEU A 57 -0.50 0.85 -1.29
N ALA A 58 0.10 1.29 -0.17
CA ALA A 58 -0.51 2.26 0.74
C ALA A 58 -0.86 3.56 0.01
N GLY A 59 0.03 4.04 -0.87
CA GLY A 59 -0.24 5.19 -1.73
C GLY A 59 -1.46 5.00 -2.63
N LEU A 60 -1.59 3.83 -3.27
CA LEU A 60 -2.79 3.47 -4.05
C LEU A 60 -4.04 3.41 -3.18
N PHE A 61 -3.96 2.82 -1.99
CA PHE A 61 -5.09 2.74 -1.06
C PHE A 61 -5.62 4.12 -0.70
N TYR A 62 -4.76 5.04 -0.26
CA TYR A 62 -5.17 6.41 0.06
C TYR A 62 -5.74 7.14 -1.16
N LEU A 63 -5.09 6.99 -2.33
CA LEU A 63 -5.55 7.61 -3.56
C LEU A 63 -6.94 7.10 -3.98
N TYR A 64 -7.19 5.79 -3.85
CA TYR A 64 -8.50 5.21 -4.15
C TYR A 64 -9.56 5.61 -3.13
N ARG A 65 -9.22 5.68 -1.84
CA ARG A 65 -10.17 6.13 -0.80
C ARG A 65 -10.56 7.60 -0.98
N THR A 66 -9.61 8.51 -1.21
CA THR A 66 -9.87 9.95 -1.40
C THR A 66 -10.73 10.22 -2.64
N HIS A 67 -10.54 9.44 -3.70
CA HIS A 67 -11.35 9.52 -4.93
C HIS A 67 -12.61 8.62 -4.91
N ARG A 68 -12.97 8.06 -3.75
CA ARG A 68 -14.15 7.20 -3.55
C ARG A 68 -14.21 5.97 -4.46
N LYS A 69 -13.06 5.49 -4.93
CA LYS A 69 -12.89 4.25 -5.68
C LYS A 69 -12.81 3.06 -4.72
N TYR A 70 -13.89 2.82 -3.98
CA TYR A 70 -13.93 1.83 -2.92
C TYR A 70 -13.61 0.39 -3.36
N PRO A 71 -14.06 -0.11 -4.55
CA PRO A 71 -13.68 -1.45 -4.99
C PRO A 71 -12.18 -1.61 -5.20
N GLN A 72 -11.52 -0.60 -5.77
CA GLN A 72 -10.07 -0.62 -5.96
C GLN A 72 -9.31 -0.49 -4.63
N ALA A 73 -9.78 0.39 -3.73
CA ALA A 73 -9.21 0.52 -2.40
C ALA A 73 -9.25 -0.81 -1.63
N GLU A 74 -10.38 -1.52 -1.68
CA GLU A 74 -10.51 -2.84 -1.06
C GLU A 74 -9.56 -3.88 -1.66
N ALA A 75 -9.47 -3.96 -2.99
CA ALA A 75 -8.55 -4.92 -3.63
C ALA A 75 -7.09 -4.66 -3.22
N VAL A 76 -6.70 -3.40 -3.07
CA VAL A 76 -5.38 -3.01 -2.58
C VAL A 76 -5.21 -3.33 -1.10
N SER A 77 -6.23 -3.08 -0.27
CA SER A 77 -6.25 -3.45 1.15
C SER A 77 -6.03 -4.95 1.37
N GLU A 78 -6.75 -5.82 0.66
CA GLU A 78 -6.59 -7.28 0.76
C GLU A 78 -5.16 -7.73 0.38
N ARG A 79 -4.56 -7.04 -0.60
CA ARG A 79 -3.18 -7.30 -1.00
C ARG A 79 -2.17 -6.88 0.07
N ILE A 80 -2.37 -5.71 0.69
CA ILE A 80 -1.57 -5.24 1.82
C ILE A 80 -1.64 -6.23 2.98
N GLU A 81 -2.86 -6.67 3.34
CA GLU A 81 -3.08 -7.67 4.40
C GLU A 81 -2.28 -8.95 4.13
N THR A 82 -2.35 -9.48 2.90
CA THR A 82 -1.61 -10.70 2.51
C THR A 82 -0.10 -10.56 2.67
N ILE A 83 0.46 -9.39 2.32
CA ILE A 83 1.90 -9.14 2.43
C ILE A 83 2.29 -8.98 3.91
N LEU A 84 1.51 -8.24 4.69
CA LEU A 84 1.77 -8.03 6.12
C LEU A 84 1.68 -9.32 6.93
N GLU A 85 0.76 -10.22 6.57
CA GLU A 85 0.66 -11.55 7.18
C GLU A 85 1.91 -12.40 6.95
N LYS A 86 2.49 -12.33 5.75
CA LYS A 86 3.71 -13.07 5.40
C LYS A 86 4.98 -12.43 5.95
N ALA A 87 4.98 -11.11 6.08
CA ALA A 87 6.14 -10.32 6.48
C ALA A 87 6.46 -10.36 7.99
N GLU A 88 5.79 -11.21 8.78
CA GLU A 88 5.90 -11.27 10.25
C GLU A 88 5.93 -9.85 10.86
N ALA A 89 4.93 -9.01 10.55
CA ALA A 89 4.60 -7.73 11.23
C ALA A 89 5.79 -6.84 11.68
N THR A 90 6.94 -6.92 11.02
CA THR A 90 8.15 -6.22 11.49
C THR A 90 8.12 -4.75 11.05
N LEU A 91 7.26 -4.42 10.09
CA LEU A 91 6.97 -3.05 9.69
C LEU A 91 5.86 -2.49 10.59
N SER A 92 6.13 -1.39 11.28
CA SER A 92 5.09 -0.56 11.92
C SER A 92 4.19 0.00 10.82
N ALA A 93 3.20 -0.79 10.44
CA ALA A 93 2.12 -0.43 9.52
C ALA A 93 0.84 -0.11 10.31
N GLU A 94 0.97 0.21 11.60
CA GLU A 94 -0.14 0.44 12.52
C GLU A 94 -1.07 1.55 12.00
N GLU A 95 -0.50 2.68 11.60
CA GLU A 95 -1.24 3.81 11.01
C GLU A 95 -2.01 3.40 9.73
N LEU A 96 -1.39 2.59 8.85
CA LEU A 96 -2.03 2.10 7.64
C LEU A 96 -3.18 1.14 7.96
N ILE A 97 -2.97 0.24 8.92
CA ILE A 97 -3.98 -0.72 9.37
C ILE A 97 -5.16 0.01 10.01
N GLU A 98 -4.92 1.03 10.83
CA GLU A 98 -5.98 1.90 11.39
C GLU A 98 -6.81 2.55 10.28
N GLU A 99 -6.16 3.09 9.25
CA GLU A 99 -6.85 3.71 8.12
C GLU A 99 -7.65 2.68 7.30
N MET A 100 -7.17 1.45 7.18
CA MET A 100 -7.90 0.34 6.56
C MET A 100 -9.11 -0.11 7.40
N ILE A 101 -8.97 -0.18 8.74
CA ILE A 101 -10.08 -0.45 9.66
C ILE A 101 -11.15 0.64 9.51
N SER A 102 -10.75 1.91 9.50
CA SER A 102 -11.64 3.05 9.29
C SER A 102 -12.37 2.96 7.94
N PHE A 103 -11.63 2.65 6.86
CA PHE A 103 -12.20 2.43 5.54
C PHE A 103 -13.24 1.29 5.49
N TYR A 104 -12.97 0.15 6.14
CA TYR A 104 -13.93 -0.95 6.20
C TYR A 104 -15.19 -0.57 6.99
N ARG A 105 -15.07 0.23 8.06
CA ARG A 105 -16.21 0.80 8.78
C ARG A 105 -17.03 1.73 7.88
N GLU A 106 -16.37 2.64 7.16
CA GLU A 106 -17.01 3.57 6.22
C GLU A 106 -17.78 2.85 5.10
N THR A 107 -17.25 1.73 4.61
CA THR A 107 -17.89 0.92 3.56
C THR A 107 -18.92 -0.08 4.09
N GLY A 108 -19.21 -0.07 5.40
CA GLY A 108 -20.20 -0.93 6.04
C GLY A 108 -19.73 -2.37 6.28
N LYS A 109 -18.44 -2.66 6.12
CA LYS A 109 -17.81 -3.98 6.30
C LYS A 109 -17.25 -4.13 7.70
N GLU A 110 -18.12 -3.96 8.69
CA GLU A 110 -17.76 -3.99 10.11
C GLU A 110 -17.05 -5.30 10.51
N THR A 111 -17.46 -6.44 9.94
CA THR A 111 -16.82 -7.73 10.21
C THR A 111 -15.35 -7.75 9.80
N LYS A 112 -15.01 -7.21 8.62
CA LYS A 112 -13.61 -7.13 8.15
C LYS A 112 -12.80 -6.19 9.05
N ALA A 113 -13.37 -5.03 9.41
CA ALA A 113 -12.71 -4.07 10.29
C ALA A 113 -12.36 -4.69 11.66
N GLN A 114 -13.28 -5.44 12.26
CA GLN A 114 -13.08 -6.10 13.55
C GLN A 114 -12.08 -7.25 13.48
N GLU A 115 -12.12 -8.04 12.41
CA GLU A 115 -11.16 -9.12 12.18
C GLU A 115 -9.74 -8.57 12.04
N LEU A 116 -9.57 -7.51 11.24
CA LEU A 116 -8.29 -6.85 11.02
C LEU A 116 -7.73 -6.25 12.32
N ALA A 117 -8.56 -5.53 13.09
CA ALA A 117 -8.17 -4.97 14.39
C ALA A 117 -7.69 -6.03 15.38
N ARG A 118 -8.41 -7.16 15.46
CA ARG A 118 -8.03 -8.28 16.33
C ARG A 118 -6.73 -8.92 15.88
N ARG A 119 -6.56 -9.12 14.58
CA ARG A 119 -5.39 -9.78 13.97
C ARG A 119 -4.10 -9.00 14.21
N PHE A 120 -4.14 -7.67 14.14
CA PHE A 120 -2.98 -6.80 14.33
C PHE A 120 -2.93 -6.14 15.73
N HIS A 121 -3.77 -6.59 16.66
CA HIS A 121 -3.82 -6.09 18.05
C HIS A 121 -3.95 -4.56 18.19
N ILE A 122 -4.63 -3.93 17.22
CA ILE A 122 -4.88 -2.49 17.24
C ILE A 122 -6.04 -2.20 18.21
N GLN A 123 -5.82 -1.30 19.16
CA GLN A 123 -6.85 -0.86 20.10
C GLN A 123 -7.84 0.06 19.37
N THR A 124 -9.01 -0.48 19.02
CA THR A 124 -10.13 0.26 18.42
C THR A 124 -11.04 0.94 19.43
#